data_AF-A0A0C9U541-F1
#
_entry.id   AF-A0A0C9U541-F1
#
_cell.length_a   1.000
_cell.length_b   1.000
_cell.length_c   1.000
_cell.angle_alpha   90.00
_cell.angle_beta   90.00
_cell.angle_gamma   90.00
#
_symmetry.space_group_name_H-M   'P 1'
#
loop_
_entity.id
_entity.type
_entity.pdbx_description
1 polymer ?
#
loop_
_entity_poly.entity_id
_entity_poly.type
_entity_poly.pdbx_seq_one_letter_code
_entity_poly.pdbx_strand_id
1 'polypeptide(L)'
;MSRVSGGVVWRVARQNIPNLPECPPDMSEAQYAQALFTFECQVCNVAPVEYMTYWLRTRLCDDCVQQQIQTGVNLLNTIPELTESLLRTLHSTAYPYRHDDQALPI
;
A
#
# COMPACT_ATOMS: atom_id res chain seq x y z
N MET A 1 28.50 -15.13 6.03
CA MET A 1 27.71 -14.99 4.80
C MET A 1 27.20 -13.57 4.74
N SER A 2 27.69 -12.78 3.78
CA SER A 2 27.20 -11.41 3.56
C SER A 2 25.72 -11.48 3.19
N ARG A 3 24.86 -10.75 3.90
CA ARG A 3 23.45 -10.61 3.53
C ARG A 3 23.41 -9.79 2.23
N VAL A 4 23.37 -10.46 1.09
CA VAL A 4 22.91 -9.82 -0.14
C VAL A 4 21.52 -9.30 0.17
N SER A 5 21.33 -7.98 0.08
CA SER A 5 20.00 -7.38 0.27
C SER A 5 19.05 -8.08 -0.70
N GLY A 6 18.05 -8.80 -0.18
CA GLY A 6 17.15 -9.64 -0.98
C GLY A 6 16.37 -8.91 -2.08
N GLY A 7 16.47 -7.58 -2.16
CA GLY A 7 15.82 -6.76 -3.19
C GLY A 7 16.18 -7.12 -4.63
N VAL A 8 17.39 -7.63 -4.91
CA VAL A 8 17.75 -8.08 -6.28
C VAL A 8 16.89 -9.26 -6.71
N VAL A 9 16.65 -10.22 -5.82
CA VAL A 9 15.84 -11.41 -6.11
C VAL A 9 14.40 -10.99 -6.44
N TRP A 10 13.82 -10.12 -5.63
CA TRP A 10 12.46 -9.62 -5.84
C TRP A 10 12.31 -8.81 -7.13
N ARG A 11 13.28 -7.94 -7.44
CA ARG A 11 13.28 -7.17 -8.69
C ARG A 11 13.29 -8.08 -9.91
N VAL A 12 14.22 -9.05 -9.94
CA VAL A 12 14.33 -10.01 -11.04
C VAL A 12 13.06 -10.85 -11.16
N ALA A 13 12.48 -11.29 -10.04
CA ALA A 13 11.21 -12.02 -10.06
C ALA A 13 10.08 -11.19 -10.70
N ARG A 14 9.90 -9.93 -10.29
CA ARG A 14 8.88 -9.01 -10.82
C ARG A 14 9.03 -8.71 -12.30
N GLN A 15 10.26 -8.64 -12.82
CA GLN A 15 10.53 -8.40 -14.25
C GLN A 15 9.95 -9.49 -15.18
N ASN A 16 9.56 -10.65 -14.65
CA ASN A 16 8.87 -11.70 -15.40
C ASN A 16 7.37 -11.44 -15.59
N ILE A 17 6.80 -10.40 -14.97
CA ILE A 17 5.38 -10.06 -15.08
C ILE A 17 5.23 -8.86 -16.01
N PRO A 18 4.73 -9.06 -17.25
CA PRO A 18 4.54 -7.96 -18.20
C PRO A 18 3.63 -6.87 -17.61
N ASN A 19 3.97 -5.62 -17.87
CA ASN A 19 3.22 -4.43 -17.45
C ASN A 19 3.09 -4.22 -15.93
N LEU A 20 3.77 -5.01 -15.09
CA LEU A 20 3.82 -4.73 -13.66
C LEU A 20 4.61 -3.43 -13.41
N PRO A 21 4.08 -2.47 -12.64
CA PRO A 21 4.81 -1.26 -12.31
C PRO A 21 6.12 -1.54 -11.57
N GLU A 22 7.06 -0.60 -11.67
CA GLU A 22 8.26 -0.63 -10.84
C GLU A 22 7.94 -0.48 -9.35
N CYS A 23 8.82 -1.01 -8.50
CA CYS A 23 8.70 -0.83 -7.06
C CYS A 23 8.71 0.68 -6.74
N PRO A 24 7.71 1.19 -6.02
CA PRO A 24 7.66 2.59 -5.62
C PRO A 24 8.91 2.99 -4.81
N PRO A 25 9.40 4.23 -4.93
CA PRO A 25 10.64 4.67 -4.26
C PRO A 25 10.53 4.72 -2.73
N ASP A 26 9.31 4.79 -2.20
CA ASP A 26 8.97 4.77 -0.79
C ASP A 26 8.81 3.35 -0.20
N MET A 27 8.98 2.31 -1.02
CA MET A 27 8.88 0.90 -0.61
C MET A 27 10.17 0.13 -0.88
N SER A 28 10.44 -0.88 -0.05
CA SER A 28 11.40 -1.92 -0.41
C SER A 28 10.76 -2.94 -1.37
N GLU A 29 11.59 -3.57 -2.21
CA GLU A 29 11.14 -4.63 -3.13
C GLU A 29 10.43 -5.79 -2.39
N ALA A 30 10.84 -6.09 -1.15
CA ALA A 30 10.20 -7.11 -0.33
C ALA A 30 8.79 -6.70 0.13
N GLN A 31 8.61 -5.45 0.55
CA GLN A 31 7.28 -4.93 0.90
C GLN A 31 6.35 -4.88 -0.32
N TYR A 32 6.89 -4.48 -1.47
CA TYR A 32 6.11 -4.44 -2.70
C TYR A 32 5.70 -5.85 -3.16
N ALA A 33 6.62 -6.82 -3.09
CA ALA A 33 6.31 -8.22 -3.36
C ALA A 33 5.29 -8.80 -2.37
N GLN A 34 5.40 -8.47 -1.08
CA GLN A 34 4.44 -8.91 -0.07
C GLN A 34 3.04 -8.38 -0.40
N ALA A 35 2.91 -7.09 -0.72
CA ALA A 35 1.63 -6.50 -1.04
C ALA A 35 0.97 -7.14 -2.27
N LEU A 36 1.76 -7.40 -3.33
CA LEU A 36 1.29 -7.98 -4.59
C LEU A 36 0.92 -9.46 -4.52
N PHE A 37 1.75 -10.28 -3.85
CA PHE A 37 1.71 -11.74 -4.03
C PHE A 37 1.23 -12.51 -2.81
N THR A 38 1.07 -11.85 -1.66
CA THR A 38 0.66 -12.52 -0.43
C THR A 38 -0.70 -12.05 0.03
N PHE A 39 -1.35 -12.81 0.90
CA PHE A 39 -2.74 -12.58 1.34
C PHE A 39 -2.84 -12.32 2.84
N GLU A 40 -1.72 -12.13 3.54
CA GLU A 40 -1.71 -11.78 4.95
C GLU A 40 -1.90 -10.27 5.15
N CYS A 41 -2.57 -9.90 6.24
CA CYS A 41 -2.54 -8.54 6.74
C CYS A 41 -1.10 -8.18 7.15
N GLN A 42 -0.56 -7.08 6.64
CA GLN A 42 0.82 -6.66 6.94
C GLN A 42 1.00 -6.14 8.38
N VAL A 43 -0.09 -5.98 9.15
CA VAL A 43 -0.05 -5.55 10.56
C VAL A 43 -0.20 -6.72 11.51
N CYS A 44 -1.24 -7.54 11.34
CA CYS A 44 -1.57 -8.62 12.28
C CYS A 44 -1.34 -10.04 11.73
N ASN A 45 -0.92 -10.18 10.47
CA ASN A 45 -0.67 -11.45 9.77
C ASN A 45 -1.88 -12.38 9.63
N VAL A 46 -3.10 -11.91 9.87
CA VAL A 46 -4.32 -12.70 9.58
C VAL A 46 -4.44 -12.91 8.07
N ALA A 47 -4.91 -14.09 7.67
CA ALA A 47 -5.13 -14.46 6.28
C ALA A 47 -6.37 -15.36 6.15
N PRO A 48 -7.06 -15.37 4.99
CA PRO A 48 -6.79 -14.52 3.82
C PRO A 48 -7.41 -13.13 3.95
N VAL A 49 -6.67 -12.11 3.52
CA VAL A 49 -7.19 -10.76 3.23
C VAL A 49 -7.46 -10.71 1.74
N GLU A 50 -8.74 -10.66 1.38
CA GLU A 50 -9.20 -10.76 -0.01
C GLU A 50 -8.78 -9.55 -0.85
N TYR A 51 -8.82 -8.34 -0.27
CA TYR A 51 -8.59 -7.10 -1.00
C TYR A 51 -7.27 -6.42 -0.60
N MET A 52 -6.47 -6.07 -1.60
CA MET A 52 -5.34 -5.17 -1.41
C MET A 52 -5.82 -3.73 -1.48
N THR A 53 -5.43 -2.91 -0.51
CA THR A 53 -5.70 -1.47 -0.51
C THR A 53 -4.62 -0.76 -1.33
N TYR A 54 -4.69 -0.86 -2.66
CA TYR A 54 -3.64 -0.40 -3.58
C TYR A 54 -3.22 1.06 -3.38
N TRP A 55 -4.16 1.93 -3.03
CA TRP A 55 -3.88 3.35 -2.77
C TRP A 55 -3.06 3.57 -1.48
N LEU A 56 -3.16 2.67 -0.51
CA LEU A 56 -2.29 2.71 0.68
C LEU A 56 -1.00 1.90 0.49
N ARG A 57 -0.84 1.23 -0.66
CA ARG A 57 0.30 0.33 -0.96
C ARG A 57 0.54 -0.72 0.14
N THR A 58 -0.54 -1.12 0.82
CA THR A 58 -0.54 -2.10 1.91
C THR A 58 -1.72 -3.05 1.78
N ARG A 59 -1.60 -4.24 2.38
CA ARG A 59 -2.71 -5.19 2.54
C ARG A 59 -3.09 -5.27 4.02
N LEU A 60 -4.31 -4.84 4.34
CA LEU A 60 -4.84 -4.83 5.70
C LEU A 60 -6.17 -5.59 5.74
N CYS A 61 -6.39 -6.37 6.81
CA CYS A 61 -7.74 -6.86 7.11
C CYS A 61 -8.64 -5.69 7.56
N ASP A 62 -9.95 -5.90 7.53
CA ASP A 62 -10.94 -4.86 7.86
C ASP A 62 -10.70 -4.26 9.25
N ASP A 63 -10.40 -5.10 10.26
CA ASP A 63 -10.10 -4.63 11.62
C ASP A 63 -8.89 -3.68 11.64
N CYS A 64 -7.81 -4.03 10.93
CA CYS A 64 -6.64 -3.18 10.83
C CYS A 64 -6.90 -1.92 10.00
N VAL A 65 -7.78 -1.96 8.99
CA VAL A 65 -8.19 -0.73 8.28
C VAL A 65 -8.85 0.24 9.25
N GLN A 66 -9.81 -0.23 10.06
CA GLN A 66 -10.51 0.64 11.02
C GLN A 66 -9.58 1.20 12.11
N GLN A 67 -8.56 0.44 12.51
CA GLN A 67 -7.63 0.85 13.56
C GLN A 67 -6.50 1.76 13.06
N GLN A 68 -6.01 1.51 11.84
CA GLN A 68 -4.80 2.17 11.33
C GLN A 68 -5.11 3.35 10.40
N ILE A 69 -6.31 3.43 9.81
CA ILE A 69 -6.65 4.42 8.79
C ILE A 69 -7.70 5.40 9.31
N GLN A 70 -7.43 6.69 9.13
CA GLN A 70 -8.36 7.78 9.43
C GLN A 70 -8.65 8.60 8.18
N THR A 71 -9.91 9.04 8.05
CA THR A 71 -10.28 9.94 6.96
C THR A 71 -9.67 11.32 7.19
N GLY A 72 -9.44 12.07 6.12
CA GLY A 72 -8.95 13.45 6.21
C GLY A 72 -9.85 14.33 7.10
N VAL A 73 -11.17 14.15 7.01
CA VAL A 73 -12.15 14.87 7.85
C VAL A 73 -11.98 14.55 9.33
N ASN A 74 -11.82 13.26 9.67
CA ASN A 74 -11.56 12.86 11.05
C ASN A 74 -10.26 13.47 11.57
N LEU A 75 -9.20 13.45 10.76
CA LEU A 75 -7.91 14.01 11.13
C LEU A 75 -7.98 15.52 11.40
N LEU A 76 -8.65 16.29 10.53
CA LEU A 76 -8.85 17.73 10.71
C LEU A 76 -9.61 18.06 11.99
N ASN A 77 -10.59 17.22 12.37
CA ASN A 77 -11.35 17.42 13.61
C ASN A 77 -10.59 16.96 14.87
N THR A 78 -9.64 16.04 14.73
CA THR A 78 -8.95 15.41 15.88
C THR A 78 -7.62 16.09 16.21
N ILE A 79 -6.94 16.66 15.22
CA ILE A 79 -5.60 17.24 15.37
C ILE A 79 -5.72 18.77 15.27
N PRO A 80 -5.61 19.52 16.40
CA PRO A 80 -5.93 20.95 16.44
C PRO A 80 -5.12 21.85 15.49
N GLU A 81 -3.92 21.41 15.10
CA GLU A 81 -3.01 22.16 14.24
C GLU A 81 -3.00 21.66 12.79
N LEU A 82 -3.74 20.59 12.48
CA LEU A 82 -3.83 20.09 11.13
C LEU A 82 -4.81 20.95 10.33
N THR A 83 -4.30 21.56 9.26
CA THR A 83 -5.10 22.38 8.34
C THR A 83 -5.37 21.63 7.05
N GLU A 84 -6.38 22.03 6.27
CA GLU A 84 -6.62 21.46 4.94
C GLU A 84 -5.41 21.60 4.02
N SER A 85 -4.69 22.73 4.09
CA SER A 85 -3.49 22.94 3.28
C SER A 85 -2.39 21.95 3.65
N LEU A 86 -2.16 21.70 4.95
CA LEU A 86 -1.23 20.67 5.42
C LEU A 86 -1.69 19.27 5.02
N LEU A 87 -2.98 18.95 5.16
CA LEU A 87 -3.54 17.66 4.73
C LEU A 87 -3.33 17.42 3.23
N ARG A 88 -3.44 18.45 2.38
CA ARG A 88 -3.13 18.37 0.94
C ARG A 88 -1.64 18.18 0.64
N THR A 89 -0.76 18.58 1.55
CA THR A 89 0.69 18.33 1.43
C THR A 89 1.10 16.92 1.83
N LEU A 90 0.26 16.22 2.61
CA LEU A 90 0.36 14.78 2.83
C LEU A 90 -0.02 14.12 1.50
N HIS A 91 0.96 14.08 0.60
CA HIS A 91 0.82 13.60 -0.76
C HIS A 91 0.06 12.29 -0.71
N SER A 92 -1.13 12.26 -1.30
CA SER A 92 -1.78 11.00 -1.65
C SER A 92 -0.91 10.39 -2.75
N THR A 93 0.21 9.73 -2.40
CA THR A 93 0.84 8.74 -3.28
C THR A 93 -0.10 7.55 -3.49
N ALA A 94 -1.24 7.53 -2.79
CA ALA A 94 -2.48 6.97 -3.25
C ALA A 94 -2.73 7.41 -4.69
N TYR A 95 -2.45 6.47 -5.59
CA TYR A 95 -3.08 6.40 -6.90
C TYR A 95 -4.50 6.94 -6.78
N PRO A 96 -4.93 7.89 -7.62
CA PRO A 96 -6.27 8.42 -7.54
C PRO A 96 -7.24 7.24 -7.57
N TYR A 97 -7.86 6.94 -6.43
CA TYR A 97 -8.90 5.94 -6.35
C TYR A 97 -10.10 6.54 -7.06
N ARG A 98 -10.20 6.30 -8.37
CA ARG A 98 -11.45 6.46 -9.09
C ARG A 98 -12.32 5.30 -8.65
N HIS A 99 -13.48 5.62 -8.08
CA HIS A 99 -14.53 4.63 -7.84
C HIS A 99 -14.94 3.85 -9.11
N ASP A 100 -14.55 4.34 -10.30
CA ASP A 100 -14.82 3.74 -11.61
C ASP A 100 -13.77 2.68 -12.05
N ASP A 101 -12.63 2.53 -11.36
CA ASP A 101 -11.54 1.63 -11.78
C ASP A 101 -11.74 0.15 -11.37
N GLN A 102 -12.96 -0.27 -11.03
CA GLN A 102 -13.32 -1.70 -10.90
C GLN A 102 -13.25 -2.48 -12.23
N ALA A 103 -12.78 -1.86 -13.32
CA ALA A 103 -12.71 -2.45 -14.65
C ALA A 103 -11.28 -2.47 -15.23
N LEU A 104 -10.27 -2.86 -14.46
CA LEU A 104 -9.03 -3.37 -15.05
C LEU A 104 -9.14 -4.90 -15.13
N PRO A 105 -9.39 -5.46 -16.33
CA PRO A 105 -9.32 -6.90 -16.51
C PRO A 105 -7.86 -7.36 -16.33
N ILE A 106 -7.71 -8.44 -15.57
CA ILE A 106 -6.53 -9.30 -15.51
C ILE A 106 -6.13 -9.80 -16.90
#